data_AF-A0A4U9XX06-F1
#
_entry.id   AF-A0A4U9XX06-F1
#
_cell.length_a   1.000
_cell.length_b   1.000
_cell.length_c   1.000
_cell.angle_alpha   90.00
_cell.angle_beta   90.00
_cell.angle_gamma   90.00
#
_symmetry.space_group_name_H-M   'P 1'
#
loop_
_entity.id
_entity.type
_entity.pdbx_description
1 polymer ?
#
loop_
_entity_poly.entity_id
_entity_poly.type
_entity_poly.pdbx_seq_one_letter_code
_entity_poly.pdbx_strand_id
1 'polypeptide(L)'
;MKAVLKEFWGDAIEIDNDAALTWMRQSHYYMGLYSYTYSAGLVISTAGYLNLKHSETGAKEWLDFLKSGGSRTPQETAMLINADISTEKPLKDTIQFLSTTVDQIIAYSDQISS
;
A
#
# COMPACT_ATOMS: atom_id res chain seq x y z
N MET A 1 -21.35 7.19 -2.98
CA MET A 1 -20.46 6.05 -3.27
C MET A 1 -20.41 5.66 -4.75
N LYS A 2 -21.53 5.59 -5.50
CA LYS A 2 -21.52 5.16 -6.91
C LYS A 2 -20.52 5.92 -7.79
N ALA A 3 -20.50 7.25 -7.70
CA ALA A 3 -19.56 8.09 -8.45
C ALA A 3 -18.09 7.77 -8.08
N VAL A 4 -17.78 7.67 -6.78
CA VAL A 4 -16.44 7.33 -6.27
C VAL A 4 -15.98 5.96 -6.77
N LEU A 5 -16.87 4.95 -6.76
CA LEU A 5 -16.53 3.62 -7.27
C LEU A 5 -16.28 3.63 -8.79
N LYS A 6 -17.06 4.40 -9.56
CA LYS A 6 -16.84 4.57 -11.00
C LYS A 6 -15.53 5.29 -11.31
N GLU A 7 -15.17 6.29 -10.52
CA GLU A 7 -13.89 6.99 -10.67
C GLU A 7 -12.71 6.05 -10.39
N PHE A 8 -12.81 5.21 -9.35
CA PHE A 8 -11.75 4.27 -8.98
C PHE A 8 -11.58 3.13 -9.99
N TRP A 9 -12.68 2.51 -10.42
CA TRP A 9 -12.64 1.32 -11.28
C TRP A 9 -12.67 1.63 -12.79
N GLY A 10 -13.03 2.85 -13.18
CA GLY A 10 -13.17 3.23 -14.58
C GLY A 10 -14.19 2.36 -15.31
N ASP A 11 -13.80 1.87 -16.49
CA ASP A 11 -14.56 0.96 -17.35
C ASP A 11 -14.24 -0.53 -17.13
N ALA A 12 -13.38 -0.86 -16.17
CA ALA A 12 -12.95 -2.24 -15.92
C ALA A 12 -14.10 -3.14 -15.41
N ILE A 13 -15.11 -2.56 -14.73
CA ILE A 13 -16.28 -3.28 -14.22
C ILE A 13 -17.57 -2.44 -14.30
N GLU A 14 -18.72 -3.10 -14.37
CA GLU A 14 -20.02 -2.44 -14.22
C GLU A 14 -20.35 -2.20 -12.74
N ILE A 15 -20.70 -0.95 -12.39
CA ILE A 15 -21.14 -0.59 -11.03
C ILE A 15 -22.66 -0.46 -11.01
N ASP A 16 -23.34 -1.49 -10.49
CA ASP A 16 -24.80 -1.51 -10.30
C ASP A 16 -25.26 -0.64 -9.11
N ASN A 17 -26.58 -0.65 -8.83
CA ASN A 17 -27.17 0.13 -7.75
C ASN A 17 -26.90 -0.47 -6.36
N ASP A 18 -26.72 -1.78 -6.24
CA ASP A 18 -26.50 -2.45 -4.97
C ASP A 18 -25.03 -2.31 -4.52
N ALA A 19 -24.08 -2.38 -5.45
CA ALA A 19 -22.67 -2.07 -5.23
C ALA A 19 -22.49 -0.65 -4.68
N ALA A 20 -23.32 0.29 -5.15
CA ALA A 20 -23.33 1.67 -4.64
C ALA A 20 -23.74 1.79 -3.16
N LEU A 21 -24.34 0.75 -2.56
CA LEU A 21 -24.72 0.68 -1.15
C LEU A 21 -23.63 0.07 -0.26
N THR A 22 -22.44 -0.25 -0.80
CA THR A 22 -21.33 -0.85 -0.04
C THR A 22 -20.98 -0.08 1.24
N TRP A 23 -21.16 1.25 1.25
CA TRP A 23 -20.92 2.09 2.43
C TRP A 23 -21.80 1.72 3.64
N MET A 24 -22.97 1.13 3.41
CA MET A 24 -23.90 0.74 4.49
C MET A 24 -23.38 -0.42 5.34
N ARG A 25 -22.50 -1.27 4.79
CA ARG A 25 -22.02 -2.50 5.44
C ARG A 25 -20.58 -2.45 5.93
N GLN A 26 -19.84 -1.37 5.66
CA GLN A 26 -18.44 -1.23 6.06
C GLN A 26 -18.31 -0.38 7.32
N SER A 27 -18.12 -1.05 8.47
CA SER A 27 -18.00 -0.40 9.79
C SER A 27 -16.86 0.63 9.85
N HIS A 28 -15.72 0.32 9.23
CA HIS A 28 -14.52 1.18 9.22
C HIS A 28 -14.72 2.53 8.53
N TYR A 29 -15.77 2.69 7.70
CA TYR A 29 -16.09 4.00 7.10
C TYR A 29 -16.60 5.01 8.13
N TYR A 30 -17.06 4.52 9.29
CA TYR A 30 -17.54 5.34 10.39
C TYR A 30 -16.50 5.53 11.50
N MET A 31 -15.26 5.08 11.26
CA MET A 31 -14.13 5.18 12.21
C MET A 31 -13.10 6.23 11.80
N GLY A 32 -13.54 7.30 11.12
CA GLY A 32 -12.65 8.36 10.63
C GLY A 32 -11.62 7.84 9.63
N LEU A 33 -10.35 8.15 9.85
CA LEU A 33 -9.24 7.76 8.95
C LEU A 33 -8.73 6.33 9.17
N TYR A 34 -9.44 5.48 9.92
CA TYR A 34 -8.96 4.11 10.17
C TYR A 34 -8.69 3.33 8.88
N SER A 35 -9.57 3.44 7.89
CA SER A 35 -9.40 2.74 6.60
C SER A 35 -8.10 3.14 5.87
N TYR A 36 -7.62 4.38 6.06
CA TYR A 36 -6.36 4.86 5.49
C TYR A 36 -5.14 4.15 6.08
N THR A 37 -5.23 3.60 7.30
CA THR A 37 -4.11 2.90 7.95
C THR A 37 -3.67 1.65 7.18
N TYR A 38 -4.57 0.99 6.45
CA TYR A 38 -4.22 -0.14 5.59
C TYR A 38 -3.34 0.30 4.41
N SER A 39 -3.71 1.39 3.73
CA SER A 39 -2.92 1.95 2.63
C SER A 39 -1.56 2.46 3.13
N ALA A 40 -1.54 3.17 4.26
CA ALA A 40 -0.30 3.62 4.88
C ALA A 40 0.58 2.43 5.31
N GLY A 41 -0.01 1.38 5.87
CA GLY A 41 0.68 0.15 6.27
C GLY A 41 1.29 -0.58 5.07
N LEU A 42 0.59 -0.65 3.94
CA LEU A 42 1.12 -1.22 2.70
C LEU A 42 2.32 -0.42 2.17
N VAL A 43 2.23 0.91 2.19
CA VAL A 43 3.33 1.79 1.77
C VAL A 43 4.57 1.59 2.63
N ILE A 44 4.41 1.62 3.96
CA ILE A 44 5.52 1.41 4.90
C ILE A 44 6.13 0.01 4.75
N SER A 45 5.30 -1.01 4.61
CA SER A 45 5.77 -2.40 4.47
C SER A 45 6.53 -2.61 3.16
N THR A 46 6.06 -2.00 2.06
CA THR A 46 6.72 -2.07 0.75
C THR A 46 8.05 -1.31 0.79
N ALA A 47 8.07 -0.11 1.37
CA ALA A 47 9.31 0.64 1.55
C ALA A 47 10.32 -0.13 2.41
N GLY A 48 9.88 -0.77 3.50
CA GLY A 48 10.72 -1.63 4.35
C GLY A 48 11.27 -2.83 3.60
N TYR A 49 10.45 -3.49 2.79
CA TYR A 49 10.88 -4.60 1.93
C TYR A 49 11.93 -4.15 0.90
N LEU A 50 11.68 -3.04 0.20
CA LEU A 50 12.62 -2.50 -0.79
C LEU A 50 13.94 -2.10 -0.13
N ASN A 51 13.89 -1.44 1.02
CA ASN A 51 15.07 -1.09 1.81
C ASN A 51 15.85 -2.36 2.21
N LEU A 52 15.17 -3.39 2.69
CA LEU A 52 15.80 -4.68 3.03
C LEU A 52 16.45 -5.37 1.82
N LYS A 53 15.91 -5.18 0.61
CA LYS A 53 16.46 -5.76 -0.63
C LYS A 53 17.64 -4.98 -1.20
N HIS A 54 17.69 -3.67 -1.02
CA HIS A 54 18.63 -2.79 -1.72
C HIS A 54 19.68 -2.13 -0.82
N SER A 55 19.49 -2.14 0.51
CA SER A 55 20.45 -1.59 1.48
C SER A 55 21.30 -2.71 2.10
N GLU A 56 22.61 -2.51 2.17
CA GLU A 56 23.52 -3.41 2.90
C GLU A 56 23.17 -3.47 4.40
N THR A 57 22.65 -2.38 4.94
CA THR A 57 22.21 -2.25 6.35
C THR A 57 20.71 -2.50 6.52
N GLY A 58 19.99 -2.85 5.46
CA GLY A 58 18.52 -2.93 5.45
C GLY A 58 17.93 -3.86 6.51
N ALA A 59 18.59 -4.99 6.80
CA ALA A 59 18.16 -5.90 7.86
C ALA A 59 18.30 -5.28 9.26
N LYS A 60 19.39 -4.54 9.52
CA LYS A 60 19.61 -3.83 10.79
C LYS A 60 18.59 -2.71 10.94
N GLU A 61 18.39 -1.91 9.89
CA GLU A 61 17.41 -0.83 9.84
C GLU A 61 15.98 -1.31 10.12
N TRP A 62 15.60 -2.45 9.53
CA TRP A 62 14.31 -3.09 9.81
C TRP A 62 14.18 -3.56 11.26
N LEU A 63 15.23 -4.13 11.84
CA LEU A 63 15.22 -4.50 13.26
C LEU A 63 15.11 -3.28 14.18
N ASP A 64 15.77 -2.18 13.84
CA ASP A 64 15.70 -0.93 14.60
C ASP A 64 14.30 -0.30 14.49
N PHE A 65 13.64 -0.39 13.32
CA PHE A 65 12.23 -0.06 13.13
C PHE A 65 11.31 -0.89 14.03
N LEU A 66 11.47 -2.22 14.07
CA LEU A 66 10.61 -3.06 14.92
C LEU A 66 10.83 -2.78 16.41
N LYS A 67 12.07 -2.54 16.82
CA LYS A 67 12.42 -2.21 18.22
C LYS A 67 11.90 -0.86 18.66
N SER A 68 11.65 0.10 17.75
CA SER A 68 11.15 1.41 18.16
C SER A 68 9.74 1.33 18.73
N GLY A 69 8.93 0.33 18.37
CA GLY A 69 7.56 0.17 18.86
C GLY A 69 6.78 1.48 18.79
N GLY A 70 6.15 1.87 19.90
CA GLY A 70 5.44 3.16 20.05
C GLY A 70 6.27 4.31 20.62
N SER A 71 7.60 4.18 20.73
CA SER A 71 8.45 5.22 21.37
C SER A 71 8.77 6.43 20.48
N ARG A 72 8.43 6.35 19.19
CA ARG A 72 8.69 7.37 18.17
C ARG A 72 7.39 7.73 17.46
N THR A 73 7.35 8.91 16.85
CA THR A 73 6.25 9.25 15.94
C THR A 73 6.26 8.32 14.70
N PRO A 74 5.13 8.21 13.96
CA PRO A 74 5.10 7.44 12.72
C PRO A 74 6.14 7.89 11.69
N GLN A 75 6.36 9.21 11.56
CA GLN A 75 7.34 9.77 10.64
C GLN A 75 8.77 9.41 11.05
N GLU A 76 9.14 9.60 12.32
CA GLU A 76 10.47 9.22 12.82
C GLU A 76 10.72 7.72 12.71
N THR A 77 9.70 6.90 12.94
CA THR A 77 9.79 5.44 12.78
C THR A 77 10.02 5.06 11.31
N ALA A 78 9.26 5.65 10.38
CA ALA A 78 9.41 5.38 8.95
C ALA A 78 10.80 5.81 8.41
N MET A 79 11.38 6.87 8.95
CA MET A 79 12.73 7.30 8.59
C MET A 79 13.82 6.25 8.92
N LEU A 80 13.60 5.34 9.87
CA LEU A 80 14.56 4.27 10.19
C LEU A 80 14.78 3.28 9.04
N ILE A 81 13.82 3.19 8.12
CA ILE A 81 13.87 2.35 6.92
C ILE A 81 13.97 3.20 5.64
N ASN A 82 14.47 4.44 5.78
CA ASN A 82 14.63 5.40 4.69
C ASN A 82 13.32 5.78 3.97
N ALA A 83 12.18 5.69 4.66
CA ALA A 83 10.86 6.00 4.11
C ALA A 83 10.34 7.35 4.63
N ASP A 84 10.67 8.45 3.92
CA ASP A 84 10.15 9.78 4.26
C ASP A 84 8.70 9.96 3.82
N ILE A 85 7.77 9.66 4.73
CA ILE A 85 6.32 9.78 4.51
C ILE A 85 5.79 11.22 4.50
N SER A 86 6.64 12.24 4.68
CA SER A 86 6.27 13.63 4.39
C SER A 86 6.32 13.95 2.89
N THR A 87 6.91 13.05 2.10
CA THR A 87 7.02 13.15 0.65
C THR A 87 6.14 12.12 -0.06
N GLU A 88 5.92 12.32 -1.36
CA GLU A 88 5.21 11.34 -2.20
C GLU A 88 6.06 10.11 -2.57
N LYS A 89 7.37 10.12 -2.30
CA LYS A 89 8.30 9.10 -2.79
C LYS A 89 7.91 7.68 -2.33
N PRO A 90 7.66 7.39 -1.04
CA PRO A 90 7.31 6.03 -0.61
C PRO A 90 6.03 5.50 -1.27
N LEU A 91 5.05 6.38 -1.49
CA LEU A 91 3.82 6.02 -2.19
C LEU A 91 4.08 5.68 -3.66
N LYS A 92 4.85 6.53 -4.37
CA LYS A 92 5.20 6.30 -5.77
C LYS A 92 6.02 5.02 -5.96
N ASP A 93 6.99 4.76 -5.08
CA ASP A 93 7.78 3.53 -5.09
C ASP A 93 6.87 2.30 -4.89
N THR A 94 5.89 2.39 -3.98
CA THR A 94 4.92 1.31 -3.73
C THR A 94 4.06 1.04 -4.97
N ILE A 95 3.54 2.08 -5.63
CA ILE A 95 2.77 1.95 -6.87
C ILE A 95 3.61 1.29 -7.96
N GLN A 96 4.87 1.73 -8.13
CA GLN A 96 5.77 1.16 -9.12
C GLN A 96 6.08 -0.32 -8.83
N PHE A 97 6.31 -0.69 -7.57
CA PHE A 97 6.55 -2.08 -7.18
C PHE A 97 5.34 -2.98 -7.51
N LEU A 98 4.13 -2.52 -7.20
CA LEU A 98 2.90 -3.25 -7.52
C LEU A 98 2.69 -3.38 -9.04
N SER A 99 2.94 -2.31 -9.81
CA SER A 99 2.86 -2.33 -11.28
C SER A 99 3.78 -3.40 -11.86
N THR A 100 5.07 -3.39 -11.48
CA THR A 100 6.04 -4.39 -11.94
C THR A 100 5.64 -5.81 -11.53
N THR A 101 5.07 -5.97 -10.33
CA THR A 101 4.61 -7.29 -9.85
C THR A 101 3.44 -7.80 -10.69
N VAL A 102 2.48 -6.94 -11.05
CA VAL A 102 1.36 -7.30 -11.95
C VAL A 102 1.88 -7.68 -13.34
N ASP A 103 2.82 -6.92 -13.90
CA ASP A 103 3.41 -7.23 -15.21
C ASP A 103 4.11 -8.60 -15.21
N GLN A 104 4.80 -8.95 -14.11
CA GLN A 104 5.41 -10.28 -13.94
C GLN A 104 4.37 -11.39 -13.87
N ILE A 105 3.27 -11.17 -13.13
CA ILE A 105 2.18 -12.15 -13.03
C ILE A 105 1.57 -12.40 -14.42
N ILE A 106 1.33 -11.36 -15.21
CA ILE A 106 0.82 -11.47 -16.59
C ILE A 106 1.78 -12.31 -17.44
N ALA A 107 3.07 -11.95 -17.45
CA ALA A 107 4.08 -12.67 -18.24
C ALA A 107 4.19 -14.15 -17.87
N TYR A 108 4.12 -14.49 -16.58
CA TYR A 108 4.13 -15.90 -16.15
C TYR A 108 2.84 -16.63 -16.50
N SER A 109 1.69 -15.95 -16.46
CA SER A 109 0.40 -16.54 -16.83
C SER A 109 0.38 -16.91 -18.32
N ASP A 110 0.95 -16.07 -19.18
CA ASP A 110 1.08 -16.34 -20.61
C ASP A 110 1.98 -17.55 -20.89
N GLN A 111 3.10 -17.68 -20.17
CA GLN A 111 4.02 -18.83 -20.29
C GLN A 111 3.40 -20.16 -19.84
N ILE A 112 2.49 -20.13 -18.86
CA ILE A 112 1.81 -21.33 -18.37
C ILE A 112 0.67 -21.74 -19.32
N SER A 113 0.09 -20.79 -20.03
CA SER A 113 -1.05 -21.00 -20.94
C SER A 113 -0.64 -21.38 -22.36
N SER A 114 0.65 -21.26 -22.70
CA SER A 114 1.25 -21.66 -23.98
C SER A 114 1.75 -23.09 -23.95
#